data_AF-A0AA96FXG1-F1
#
_entry.id   AF-A0AA96FXG1-F1
#
_cell.length_a   1.000
_cell.length_b   1.000
_cell.length_c   1.000
_cell.angle_alpha   90.00
_cell.angle_beta   90.00
_cell.angle_gamma   90.00
#
_symmetry.space_group_name_H-M   'P 1'
#
loop_
_entity.id
_entity.type
_entity.pdbx_description
1 polymer ?
#
loop_
_entity_poly.entity_id
_entity_poly.type
_entity_poly.pdbx_seq_one_letter_code
_entity_poly.pdbx_strand_id
1 'polypeptide(L)'
;MPALPGPPRWTVRRPLVWAIGQDVDVTADPLPVVLFSNTCAWRTSALEALESAERPWRVAFESNSLVGVLAAVRAGLGVAALMPTNLEPAMACHDGDALPALPDVELGLARHPRSEGDPLIDAVEAVLRRMI
;
A
#
# COMPACT_ATOMS: atom_id res chain seq x y z
N MET A 1 -7.41 11.68 9.72
CA MET A 1 -6.71 12.41 8.64
C MET A 1 -7.06 13.89 8.76
N PRO A 2 -6.10 14.83 8.77
CA PRO A 2 -6.46 16.22 8.56
C PRO A 2 -7.18 16.32 7.21
N ALA A 3 -8.29 17.07 7.18
CA ALA A 3 -9.02 17.31 5.94
C ALA A 3 -8.06 17.98 4.94
N LEU A 4 -7.98 17.41 3.74
CA LEU A 4 -7.22 18.05 2.66
C LEU A 4 -7.87 19.42 2.38
N PRO A 5 -7.08 20.50 2.29
CA PRO A 5 -7.62 21.85 2.11
C PRO A 5 -8.21 22.09 0.71
N GLY A 6 -8.17 21.10 -0.17
CA GLY A 6 -8.71 21.09 -1.53
C GLY A 6 -8.40 19.76 -2.24
N PRO A 7 -8.91 19.55 -3.46
CA PRO A 7 -8.54 18.38 -4.25
C PRO A 7 -7.04 18.37 -4.55
N PRO A 8 -6.42 17.18 -4.73
CA PRO A 8 -5.02 17.08 -5.11
C PRO A 8 -4.76 17.83 -6.43
N ARG A 9 -3.66 18.57 -6.51
CA ARG A 9 -3.27 19.31 -7.73
C ARG A 9 -2.71 18.41 -8.82
N TRP A 10 -2.34 17.20 -8.44
CA TRP A 10 -1.80 16.16 -9.30
C TRP A 10 -2.04 14.82 -8.63
N THR A 11 -2.41 13.81 -9.41
CA THR A 11 -2.53 12.43 -8.94
C THR A 11 -1.76 11.49 -9.86
N VAL A 12 -1.40 10.35 -9.29
CA VAL A 12 -0.76 9.27 -10.04
C VAL A 12 -1.21 7.93 -9.50
N ARG A 13 -1.39 6.96 -10.40
CA ARG A 13 -1.67 5.58 -10.03
C ARG A 13 -0.38 4.80 -9.87
N ARG A 14 -0.29 4.02 -8.80
CA ARG A 14 0.85 3.16 -8.50
C ARG A 14 0.36 1.73 -8.28
N PRO A 15 1.02 0.73 -8.88
CA PRO A 15 0.62 -0.64 -8.71
C PRO A 15 0.85 -1.07 -7.26
N LEU A 16 -0.03 -1.94 -6.78
CA LEU A 16 0.19 -2.73 -5.58
C LEU A 16 0.53 -4.16 -5.96
N VAL A 17 1.40 -4.77 -5.17
CA VAL A 17 1.82 -6.16 -5.29
C VAL A 17 1.74 -6.83 -3.93
N TRP A 18 1.50 -8.14 -3.93
CA TRP A 18 1.55 -8.93 -2.70
C TRP A 18 3.00 -9.18 -2.32
N ALA A 19 3.40 -8.65 -1.17
CA ALA A 19 4.63 -9.00 -0.48
C ALA A 19 4.38 -10.20 0.42
N ILE A 20 5.14 -11.27 0.23
CA ILE A 20 4.96 -12.52 0.96
C ILE A 20 6.09 -12.67 1.97
N GLY A 21 5.70 -12.88 3.23
CA GLY A 21 6.64 -13.16 4.30
C GLY A 21 7.37 -14.48 4.09
N GLN A 22 8.54 -14.61 4.69
CA GLN A 22 9.32 -15.83 4.60
C GLN A 22 8.51 -17.02 5.15
N ASP A 23 8.55 -18.15 4.43
CA ASP A 23 7.88 -19.41 4.81
C ASP A 23 6.34 -19.32 4.94
N VAL A 24 5.73 -18.24 4.44
CA VAL A 24 4.26 -18.08 4.42
C VAL A 24 3.65 -18.93 3.31
N ASP A 25 2.75 -19.83 3.69
CA ASP A 25 1.91 -20.57 2.76
C ASP A 25 0.78 -19.69 2.21
N VAL A 26 0.91 -19.28 0.94
CA VAL A 26 -0.10 -18.50 0.23
C VAL A 26 -1.34 -19.30 -0.17
N THR A 27 -1.38 -20.60 0.05
CA THR A 27 -2.55 -21.46 -0.16
C THR A 27 -3.35 -21.69 1.12
N ALA A 28 -2.84 -21.21 2.27
CA ALA A 28 -3.53 -21.31 3.54
C ALA A 28 -4.96 -20.74 3.49
N ASP A 29 -5.86 -21.42 4.19
CA ASP A 29 -7.26 -21.06 4.33
C ASP A 29 -7.66 -21.12 5.82
N PRO A 30 -7.81 -19.96 6.49
CA PRO A 30 -7.75 -18.60 5.96
C PRO A 30 -6.32 -18.08 5.73
N LEU A 31 -6.15 -17.28 4.67
CA LEU A 31 -4.89 -16.61 4.33
C LEU A 31 -4.49 -15.62 5.45
N PRO A 32 -3.27 -15.70 6.03
CA PRO A 32 -2.79 -14.72 6.99
C PRO A 32 -2.42 -13.40 6.30
N VAL A 33 -3.13 -12.32 6.62
CA VAL A 33 -2.88 -10.99 6.06
C VAL A 33 -2.29 -10.03 7.08
N VAL A 34 -1.31 -9.26 6.64
CA VAL A 34 -0.69 -8.14 7.35
C VAL A 34 -1.25 -6.86 6.73
N LEU A 35 -1.97 -6.06 7.53
CA LEU A 35 -2.70 -4.90 7.03
C LEU A 35 -2.18 -3.59 7.62
N PHE A 36 -2.38 -2.50 6.88
CA PHE A 36 -2.37 -1.20 7.51
C PHE A 36 -3.59 -1.06 8.41
N SER A 37 -3.40 -0.52 9.62
CA SER A 37 -4.49 -0.26 10.57
C SER A 37 -5.33 0.96 10.12
N ASN A 38 -6.58 1.02 10.57
CA ASN A 38 -7.60 2.00 10.13
C ASN A 38 -8.03 1.83 8.67
N THR A 39 -9.16 2.44 8.31
CA THR A 39 -9.61 2.51 6.92
C THR A 39 -8.67 3.41 6.13
N CYS A 40 -7.78 2.80 5.35
CA CYS A 40 -6.87 3.47 4.43
C CYS A 40 -6.96 2.81 3.05
N ALA A 41 -6.54 3.53 2.00
CA ALA A 41 -6.63 3.04 0.63
C ALA A 41 -5.96 1.67 0.44
N TRP A 42 -4.78 1.44 1.03
CA TRP A 42 -4.09 0.13 0.97
C TRP A 42 -4.91 -1.00 1.58
N ARG A 43 -5.48 -0.77 2.78
CA ARG A 43 -6.30 -1.78 3.46
C ARG A 43 -7.53 -2.09 2.61
N THR A 44 -8.25 -1.06 2.17
CA THR A 44 -9.44 -1.20 1.34
C THR A 44 -9.12 -1.99 0.08
N SER A 45 -8.09 -1.59 -0.69
CA SER A 45 -7.67 -2.29 -1.91
C SER A 45 -7.31 -3.76 -1.68
N ALA A 46 -6.60 -4.08 -0.59
CA ALA A 46 -6.23 -5.45 -0.27
C ALA A 46 -7.44 -6.32 0.08
N LEU A 47 -8.35 -5.78 0.91
CA LEU A 47 -9.54 -6.51 1.35
C LEU A 47 -10.55 -6.67 0.21
N GLU A 48 -10.79 -5.64 -0.59
CA GLU A 48 -11.67 -5.70 -1.75
C GLU A 48 -11.20 -6.74 -2.78
N ALA A 49 -9.88 -6.85 -3.01
CA ALA A 49 -9.32 -7.86 -3.90
C ALA A 49 -9.55 -9.28 -3.37
N LEU A 50 -9.36 -9.50 -2.06
CA LEU A 50 -9.60 -10.80 -1.43
C LEU A 50 -11.08 -11.17 -1.41
N GLU A 51 -11.95 -10.20 -1.08
CA GLU A 51 -13.41 -10.38 -1.06
C GLU A 51 -13.95 -10.68 -2.47
N SER A 52 -13.49 -9.94 -3.49
CA SER A 52 -13.91 -10.14 -4.89
C SER A 52 -13.47 -11.51 -5.44
N ALA A 53 -12.41 -12.07 -4.90
CA ALA A 53 -11.91 -13.40 -5.25
C ALA A 53 -12.46 -14.51 -4.34
N GLU A 54 -13.40 -14.17 -3.43
CA GLU A 54 -13.94 -15.08 -2.41
C GLU A 54 -12.84 -15.80 -1.61
N ARG A 55 -11.68 -15.15 -1.43
CA ARG A 55 -10.53 -15.74 -0.76
C ARG A 55 -10.65 -15.53 0.75
N PRO A 56 -10.80 -16.58 1.58
CA PRO A 56 -10.90 -16.38 3.02
C PRO A 56 -9.55 -15.92 3.59
N TRP A 57 -9.63 -14.98 4.54
CA TRP A 57 -8.46 -14.36 5.14
C TRP A 57 -8.68 -14.09 6.62
N ARG A 58 -7.58 -13.93 7.36
CA ARG A 58 -7.59 -13.48 8.75
C ARG A 58 -6.52 -12.43 8.97
N VAL A 59 -6.80 -11.42 9.79
CA VAL A 59 -5.76 -10.46 10.21
C VAL A 59 -4.76 -11.19 11.09
N ALA A 60 -3.54 -11.36 10.60
CA ALA A 60 -2.42 -11.89 11.38
C ALA A 60 -1.68 -10.78 12.14
N PHE A 61 -1.62 -9.58 11.55
CA PHE A 61 -1.02 -8.39 12.14
C PHE A 61 -1.57 -7.11 11.52
N GLU A 62 -1.62 -6.02 12.28
CA GLU A 62 -1.91 -4.69 11.71
C GLU A 62 -1.07 -3.58 12.35
N SER A 63 -0.75 -2.55 11.55
CA SER A 63 0.07 -1.41 11.98
C SER A 63 -0.26 -0.15 11.18
N ASN A 64 -0.16 1.03 11.80
CA ASN A 64 -0.30 2.32 11.11
C ASN A 64 1.00 2.78 10.42
N SER A 65 2.08 2.01 10.57
CA SER A 65 3.42 2.33 10.07
C SER A 65 3.85 1.31 9.02
N LEU A 66 4.36 1.82 7.89
CA LEU A 66 4.98 1.00 6.85
C LEU A 66 6.11 0.13 7.42
N VAL A 67 6.94 0.69 8.30
CA VAL A 67 8.04 -0.06 8.93
C VAL A 67 7.51 -1.24 9.77
N GLY A 68 6.37 -1.05 10.45
CA GLY A 68 5.71 -2.12 11.20
C GLY A 68 5.15 -3.21 10.29
N VAL A 69 4.51 -2.84 9.18
CA VAL A 69 4.03 -3.80 8.16
C VAL A 69 5.20 -4.59 7.58
N LEU A 70 6.27 -3.92 7.14
CA LEU A 70 7.47 -4.57 6.61
C LEU A 70 8.11 -5.51 7.63
N ALA A 71 8.18 -5.11 8.91
CA ALA A 71 8.71 -5.96 9.97
C ALA A 71 7.88 -7.24 10.17
N ALA A 72 6.55 -7.13 10.14
CA ALA A 72 5.66 -8.29 10.26
C ALA A 72 5.79 -9.24 9.06
N VAL A 73 5.86 -8.70 7.84
CA VAL A 73 6.09 -9.51 6.63
C VAL A 73 7.45 -10.21 6.70
N ARG A 74 8.54 -9.50 7.03
CA ARG A 74 9.87 -10.10 7.24
C ARG A 74 9.86 -11.23 8.27
N ALA A 75 9.06 -11.10 9.33
CA ALA A 75 8.95 -12.10 10.38
C ALA A 75 8.07 -13.31 9.98
N GLY A 76 7.60 -13.39 8.72
CA GLY A 76 6.79 -14.51 8.23
C GLY A 76 5.36 -14.50 8.76
N LEU A 77 4.83 -13.35 9.22
CA LEU A 77 3.49 -13.30 9.82
C LEU A 77 2.36 -13.40 8.79
N GLY A 78 2.63 -13.17 7.51
CA GLY A 78 1.64 -13.27 6.44
C GLY A 78 2.01 -12.51 5.18
N VAL A 79 0.99 -12.18 4.38
CA VAL A 79 1.12 -11.39 3.14
C VAL A 79 0.62 -9.95 3.33
N ALA A 80 1.20 -8.98 2.62
CA ALA A 80 0.77 -7.58 2.64
C ALA A 80 0.66 -7.00 1.23
N ALA A 81 -0.30 -6.10 1.01
CA ALA A 81 -0.33 -5.28 -0.21
C ALA A 81 0.63 -4.09 -0.06
N LEU A 82 1.68 -4.04 -0.89
CA LEU A 82 2.71 -3.01 -0.86
C LEU A 82 2.97 -2.45 -2.27
N MET A 83 3.60 -1.27 -2.36
CA MET A 83 4.13 -0.82 -3.64
C MET A 83 5.40 -1.63 -4.00
N PRO A 84 5.69 -1.88 -5.30
CA PRO A 84 6.90 -2.60 -5.70
C PRO A 84 8.20 -2.01 -5.13
N THR A 85 8.26 -0.69 -4.96
CA THR A 85 9.41 0.03 -4.38
C THR A 85 9.63 -0.25 -2.89
N ASN A 86 8.66 -0.86 -2.21
CA ASN A 86 8.76 -1.25 -0.80
C ASN A 86 9.06 -2.73 -0.61
N LEU A 87 9.18 -3.52 -1.70
CA LEU A 87 9.61 -4.90 -1.58
C LEU A 87 11.07 -4.98 -1.14
N GLU A 88 11.32 -5.78 -0.12
CA GLU A 88 12.67 -6.10 0.34
C GLU A 88 13.12 -7.43 -0.28
N PRO A 89 14.44 -7.68 -0.46
CA PRO A 89 14.93 -8.91 -1.10
C PRO A 89 14.49 -10.21 -0.42
N ALA A 90 14.18 -10.16 0.88
CA ALA A 90 13.70 -11.29 1.66
C ALA A 90 12.20 -11.59 1.45
N MET A 91 11.48 -10.73 0.75
CA MET A 91 10.06 -10.89 0.44
C MET A 91 9.93 -11.49 -0.95
N ALA A 92 9.20 -12.60 -1.05
CA ALA A 92 8.84 -13.12 -2.37
C ALA A 92 7.70 -12.26 -2.95
N CYS A 93 7.77 -12.01 -4.26
CA CYS A 93 6.61 -11.57 -5.05
C CYS A 93 6.06 -12.80 -5.75
N HIS A 94 4.76 -13.07 -5.64
CA HIS A 94 4.15 -14.16 -6.39
C HIS A 94 3.70 -13.70 -7.76
N ASP A 95 3.91 -14.55 -8.75
CA ASP A 95 3.30 -14.43 -10.06
C ASP A 95 1.91 -15.09 -10.05
N GLY A 96 0.88 -14.28 -10.28
CA GLY A 96 -0.36 -14.64 -10.97
C GLY A 96 -1.42 -15.46 -10.22
N ASP A 97 -1.11 -16.69 -9.80
CA ASP A 97 -2.17 -17.72 -9.72
C ASP A 97 -2.73 -17.97 -8.32
N ALA A 98 -1.94 -17.76 -7.25
CA ALA A 98 -2.37 -18.09 -5.88
C ALA A 98 -3.07 -16.93 -5.14
N LEU A 99 -2.87 -15.69 -5.58
CA LEU A 99 -3.42 -14.49 -4.94
C LEU A 99 -4.08 -13.60 -5.99
N PRO A 100 -5.20 -12.93 -5.65
CA PRO A 100 -5.89 -12.07 -6.60
C PRO A 100 -5.06 -10.87 -6.98
N ALA A 101 -5.26 -10.38 -8.20
CA ALA A 101 -4.67 -9.12 -8.64
C ALA A 101 -5.11 -7.97 -7.74
N LEU A 102 -4.16 -7.11 -7.35
CA LEU A 102 -4.44 -5.91 -6.58
C LEU A 102 -4.74 -4.74 -7.52
N PRO A 103 -5.72 -3.88 -7.19
CA PRO A 103 -5.91 -2.65 -7.94
C PRO A 103 -4.76 -1.67 -7.66
N ASP A 104 -4.55 -0.75 -8.61
CA ASP A 104 -3.65 0.39 -8.38
C ASP A 104 -4.18 1.26 -7.23
N VAL A 105 -3.26 1.81 -6.44
CA VAL A 105 -3.56 2.87 -5.47
C VAL A 105 -3.32 4.25 -6.11
N GLU A 106 -4.19 5.21 -5.81
CA GLU A 106 -4.02 6.59 -6.24
C GLU A 106 -3.28 7.40 -5.17
N LEU A 107 -2.15 8.00 -5.56
CA LEU A 107 -1.40 8.96 -4.77
C LEU A 107 -1.72 10.37 -5.25
N GLY A 108 -1.95 11.29 -4.32
CA GLY A 108 -2.25 12.69 -4.62
C GLY A 108 -1.24 13.64 -3.98
N LEU A 109 -0.82 14.64 -4.75
CA LEU A 109 -0.05 15.77 -4.23
C LEU A 109 -1.01 16.93 -3.94
N ALA A 110 -1.16 17.26 -2.66
CA ALA A 110 -1.98 18.37 -2.19
C ALA A 110 -1.11 19.50 -1.66
N ARG A 111 -1.64 20.73 -1.78
CA ARG A 111 -0.96 21.95 -1.35
C ARG A 111 -1.89 22.77 -0.47
N HIS A 112 -1.36 23.39 0.57
CA HIS A 112 -2.12 24.32 1.38
C HIS A 112 -2.35 25.62 0.59
N PRO A 113 -3.59 26.17 0.50
CA PRO A 113 -3.90 27.38 -0.27
C PRO A 113 -2.99 28.59 0.03
N ARG A 114 -2.69 28.83 1.32
CA ARG A 114 -1.74 29.87 1.78
C ARG A 114 -0.32 29.80 1.19
N SER A 115 0.06 28.72 0.52
CA SER A 115 1.39 28.59 -0.08
C SER A 115 1.42 28.94 -1.56
N GLU A 116 0.30 29.29 -2.19
CA GLU A 116 0.26 29.63 -3.62
C GLU A 116 1.23 30.77 -4.00
N GLY A 117 1.92 30.60 -5.12
CA GLY A 117 2.88 31.59 -5.63
C GLY A 117 4.24 31.61 -4.94
N ASP A 118 4.46 30.77 -3.92
CA ASP A 118 5.78 30.60 -3.29
C ASP A 118 6.72 29.80 -4.22
N PRO A 119 7.82 30.40 -4.71
CA PRO A 119 8.74 29.74 -5.64
C PRO A 119 9.45 28.50 -5.07
N LEU A 120 9.69 28.45 -3.76
CA LEU A 120 10.29 27.28 -3.10
C LEU A 120 9.31 26.11 -3.11
N ILE A 121 8.05 26.38 -2.78
CA ILE A 121 7.00 25.36 -2.77
C ILE A 121 6.71 24.89 -4.20
N ASP A 122 6.74 25.79 -5.19
CA ASP A 122 6.63 25.44 -6.60
C ASP A 122 7.77 24.51 -7.05
N ALA A 123 9.00 24.79 -6.62
CA ALA A 123 10.15 23.95 -6.91
C ALA A 123 10.02 22.55 -6.27
N VAL A 124 9.61 22.48 -5.00
CA VAL A 124 9.38 21.20 -4.30
C VAL A 124 8.26 20.40 -4.97
N GLU A 125 7.15 21.06 -5.34
CA GLU A 125 6.04 20.44 -6.08
C GLU A 125 6.52 19.85 -7.42
N ALA A 126 7.36 20.57 -8.17
CA ALA A 126 7.93 20.10 -9.42
C ALA A 126 8.87 18.90 -9.23
N VAL A 127 9.64 18.85 -8.14
CA VAL A 127 10.53 17.71 -7.82
C VAL A 127 9.72 16.48 -7.41
N LEU A 128 8.74 16.65 -6.52
CA LEU A 128 7.91 15.54 -6.04
C LEU A 128 7.12 14.89 -7.18
N ARG A 129 6.59 15.66 -8.13
CA ARG A 129 5.90 15.12 -9.32
C ARG A 129 6.78 14.24 -10.22
N ARG A 130 8.12 14.36 -10.12
CA ARG A 130 9.07 13.56 -10.92
C ARG A 130 9.56 12.30 -10.19
N MET A 131 9.57 12.33 -8.86
CA MET A 131 9.90 11.16 -8.02
C MET A 131 8.69 10.24 -7.85
N ILE A 132 7.52 10.89 -7.88
CA ILE A 132 6.14 10.43 -7.98
C ILE A 132 5.92 9.39 -9.05
#